data_AF-A7KZU3-F1
#
_entry.id   AF-A7KZU3-F1
#
_cell.length_a   1.000
_cell.length_b   1.000
_cell.length_c   1.000
_cell.angle_alpha   90.00
_cell.angle_beta   90.00
_cell.angle_gamma   90.00
#
_symmetry.space_group_name_H-M   'P 1'
#
loop_
_entity.id
_entity.type
_entity.pdbx_description
1 polymer ?
#
loop_
_entity_poly.entity_id
_entity_poly.type
_entity_poly.pdbx_seq_one_letter_code
_entity_poly.pdbx_strand_id
1 'polypeptide(L)'
;MALGDPIQVRLSPEKQALLEDEAARKGKRLATYLRELLEGENDLQGELAAIRREVASLHHMIEDLADAGPRGQAEPGTNPVQIETLLLLRAIAGPERMKPVKGEMKRLGIDVWTPEGKED
;
A
#
# COMPACT_ATOMS: atom_id res chain seq x y z
N MET A 1 7.45 14.31 -38.42
CA MET A 1 6.65 13.20 -38.98
C MET A 1 5.63 13.80 -39.95
N ALA A 2 5.42 13.20 -41.12
CA ALA A 2 4.39 13.65 -42.05
C ALA A 2 3.01 13.31 -41.49
N LEU A 3 2.05 14.24 -41.61
CA LEU A 3 0.65 13.97 -41.26
C LEU A 3 0.03 13.06 -42.33
N GLY A 4 -0.80 12.12 -41.91
CA GLY A 4 -1.55 11.24 -42.80
C GLY A 4 -2.69 11.96 -43.53
N ASP A 5 -3.53 11.18 -44.21
CA ASP A 5 -4.64 11.72 -45.00
C ASP A 5 -5.69 12.43 -44.14
N PRO A 6 -6.20 13.60 -44.57
CA PRO A 6 -7.22 14.33 -43.82
C PRO A 6 -8.55 13.58 -43.83
N ILE A 7 -9.13 13.41 -42.64
CA ILE A 7 -10.47 12.85 -42.47
C ILE A 7 -11.51 13.95 -42.26
N GLN A 8 -12.72 13.75 -42.79
CA GLN A 8 -13.85 14.64 -42.55
C GLN A 8 -14.68 14.07 -41.39
N VAL A 9 -14.81 14.83 -40.31
CA VAL A 9 -15.58 14.44 -39.11
C VAL A 9 -16.78 15.36 -38.98
N ARG A 10 -17.96 14.78 -38.75
CA ARG A 10 -19.18 15.54 -38.45
C ARG A 10 -19.41 15.54 -36.95
N LEU A 11 -19.51 16.74 -36.38
CA LEU A 11 -19.85 16.94 -34.97
C LEU A 11 -21.26 17.51 -34.86
N SER A 12 -21.91 17.27 -33.73
CA SER A 12 -23.13 18.03 -33.42
C SER A 12 -22.76 19.52 -33.24
N PRO A 13 -23.67 20.46 -33.57
CA PRO A 13 -23.39 21.88 -33.46
C PRO A 13 -22.96 22.30 -32.05
N GLU A 14 -23.58 21.70 -31.03
CA GLU A 14 -23.26 21.93 -29.62
C GLU A 14 -21.83 21.52 -29.27
N LYS A 15 -21.40 20.32 -29.70
CA LYS A 15 -20.04 19.84 -29.44
C LYS A 15 -19.00 20.61 -30.24
N GLN A 16 -19.33 21.04 -31.45
CA GLN A 16 -18.44 21.88 -32.24
C GLN A 16 -18.17 23.21 -31.52
N ALA A 17 -19.21 23.90 -31.06
CA ALA A 17 -19.05 25.17 -30.35
C ALA A 17 -18.22 25.03 -29.05
N LEU A 18 -18.47 23.97 -28.27
CA LEU A 18 -17.72 23.69 -27.05
C LEU A 18 -16.22 23.48 -27.34
N LEU A 19 -15.91 22.64 -28.33
CA LEU A 19 -14.52 22.31 -28.67
C LEU A 19 -13.80 23.49 -29.35
N GLU A 20 -14.52 24.33 -30.08
CA GLU A 20 -13.97 25.58 -30.64
C GLU A 20 -13.59 26.57 -29.54
N ASP A 21 -14.43 26.73 -28.51
CA ASP A 21 -14.10 27.56 -27.35
C ASP A 21 -12.88 27.01 -26.58
N GLU A 22 -12.83 25.70 -26.33
CA GLU A 22 -11.67 25.06 -25.69
C GLU A 22 -10.38 25.21 -26.51
N ALA A 23 -10.47 25.05 -27.83
CA ALA A 23 -9.35 25.24 -28.72
C ALA A 23 -8.88 26.70 -28.70
N ALA A 24 -9.82 27.66 -28.74
CA ALA A 24 -9.52 29.09 -28.67
C ALA A 24 -8.87 29.49 -27.34
N ARG A 25 -9.35 28.96 -26.20
CA ARG A 25 -8.73 29.14 -24.88
C ARG A 25 -7.28 28.64 -24.84
N LYS A 26 -6.97 27.60 -25.61
CA LYS A 26 -5.61 27.05 -25.74
C LYS A 26 -4.81 27.69 -26.89
N GLY A 27 -5.37 28.67 -27.61
CA GLY A 27 -4.73 29.35 -28.74
C GLY A 27 -4.54 28.47 -29.98
N LYS A 28 -5.33 27.40 -30.13
CA LYS A 28 -5.21 26.39 -31.18
C LYS A 28 -6.39 26.42 -32.14
N ARG A 29 -6.19 25.90 -33.35
CA ARG A 29 -7.29 25.61 -34.28
C ARG A 29 -8.00 24.33 -33.84
N LEU A 30 -9.31 24.24 -34.08
CA LEU A 30 -10.14 23.08 -33.73
C LEU A 30 -9.53 21.76 -34.22
N ALA A 31 -9.07 21.69 -35.47
CA ALA A 31 -8.47 20.48 -36.03
C ALA A 31 -7.18 20.04 -35.31
N THR A 32 -6.36 21.00 -34.87
CA THR A 32 -5.15 20.71 -34.08
C THR A 32 -5.52 20.22 -32.70
N TYR A 33 -6.51 20.85 -32.07
CA TYR A 33 -7.00 20.47 -30.75
C TYR A 33 -7.61 19.05 -30.74
N LEU A 34 -8.47 18.75 -31.72
CA LEU A 34 -9.08 17.43 -31.89
C LEU A 34 -8.04 16.33 -32.09
N ARG A 35 -6.98 16.61 -32.86
CA ARG A 35 -5.89 15.64 -33.04
C ARG A 35 -5.20 15.33 -31.72
N GLU A 36 -4.78 16.37 -31.00
CA GLU A 36 -4.11 16.19 -29.70
C GLU A 36 -5.02 15.49 -28.69
N LEU A 37 -6.33 15.76 -28.73
CA LEU A 37 -7.30 15.08 -27.89
C LEU A 37 -7.40 13.58 -28.23
N LEU A 38 -7.45 13.23 -29.51
CA LEU A 38 -7.49 11.83 -29.95
C LEU A 38 -6.18 11.09 -29.64
N GLU A 39 -5.04 11.78 -29.77
CA GLU A 39 -3.73 11.24 -29.39
C GLU A 39 -3.66 11.01 -27.87
N GLY A 40 -4.16 11.95 -27.05
CA GLY A 40 -4.13 11.86 -25.58
C GLY A 40 -5.23 10.97 -24.96
N GLU A 41 -6.39 10.80 -25.59
CA GLU A 41 -7.46 9.93 -25.08
C GLU A 41 -7.05 8.44 -25.15
N ASN A 42 -6.21 8.09 -26.12
CA ASN A 42 -5.59 6.76 -26.19
C ASN A 42 -4.65 6.52 -24.99
N ASP A 43 -3.94 7.55 -24.54
CA ASP A 43 -3.08 7.47 -23.36
C ASP A 43 -3.92 7.32 -22.08
N LEU A 44 -5.01 8.08 -21.94
CA LEU A 44 -5.93 7.98 -20.79
C LEU A 44 -6.58 6.60 -20.67
N GLN A 45 -7.00 5.98 -21.78
CA GLN A 45 -7.52 4.61 -21.75
C GLN A 45 -6.43 3.59 -21.37
N GLY A 46 -5.20 3.81 -21.83
CA GLY A 46 -4.03 3.02 -21.45
C GLY A 46 -3.69 3.14 -19.96
N GLU A 47 -3.69 4.36 -19.42
CA GLU A 47 -3.46 4.65 -18.00
C GLU A 47 -4.56 4.05 -17.13
N LEU A 48 -5.83 4.19 -17.52
CA LEU A 48 -6.96 3.63 -16.80
C LEU A 48 -6.93 2.08 -16.82
N ALA A 49 -6.51 1.48 -17.93
CA ALA A 49 -6.26 0.04 -18.00
C ALA A 49 -5.07 -0.38 -17.12
N ALA A 50 -4.00 0.43 -17.05
CA ALA A 50 -2.86 0.18 -16.17
C ALA A 50 -3.26 0.24 -14.69
N ILE A 51 -3.97 1.28 -14.26
CA ILE A 51 -4.49 1.41 -12.90
C ILE A 51 -5.41 0.25 -12.55
N ARG A 52 -6.31 -0.16 -13.45
CA ARG A 52 -7.17 -1.33 -13.23
C ARG A 52 -6.38 -2.61 -13.02
N ARG A 53 -5.27 -2.81 -13.75
CA ARG A 53 -4.37 -3.96 -13.54
C ARG A 53 -3.65 -3.89 -12.21
N GLU A 54 -3.17 -2.71 -11.80
CA GLU A 54 -2.51 -2.53 -10.51
C GLU A 54 -3.47 -2.78 -9.34
N VAL A 55 -4.69 -2.26 -9.41
CA VAL A 55 -5.74 -2.52 -8.41
C VAL A 55 -6.08 -4.00 -8.35
N ALA A 56 -6.21 -4.68 -9.50
CA ALA A 56 -6.44 -6.13 -9.53
C ALA A 56 -5.26 -6.90 -8.92
N SER A 57 -4.02 -6.48 -9.19
CA SER A 57 -2.82 -7.07 -8.59
C SER A 57 -2.74 -6.84 -7.08
N LEU A 58 -3.12 -5.65 -6.59
CA LEU A 58 -3.21 -5.36 -5.16
C LEU A 58 -4.28 -6.21 -4.50
N HIS A 59 -5.44 -6.36 -5.15
CA HIS A 59 -6.50 -7.23 -4.67
C HIS A 59 -6.03 -8.69 -4.57
N HIS A 60 -5.34 -9.20 -5.59
CA HIS A 60 -4.77 -10.54 -5.55
C HIS A 60 -3.69 -10.67 -4.47
N MET A 61 -2.86 -9.64 -4.22
CA MET A 61 -1.90 -9.68 -3.10
C MET A 61 -2.59 -9.67 -1.73
N ILE A 62 -3.71 -8.97 -1.59
CA ILE A 62 -4.51 -8.95 -0.36
C ILE A 62 -5.22 -10.30 -0.17
N GLU A 63 -5.78 -10.86 -1.24
CA GLU A 63 -6.36 -12.21 -1.24
C GLU A 63 -5.29 -13.26 -0.95
N ASP A 64 -4.13 -13.20 -1.59
CA ASP A 64 -2.99 -14.06 -1.29
C ASP A 64 -2.53 -13.89 0.17
N LEU A 65 -2.61 -12.70 0.76
CA LEU A 65 -2.30 -12.47 2.18
C LEU A 65 -3.41 -12.99 3.12
N ALA A 66 -4.67 -12.98 2.67
CA ALA A 66 -5.81 -13.48 3.42
C ALA A 66 -5.94 -15.02 3.34
N ASP A 67 -5.65 -15.60 2.17
CA ASP A 67 -5.61 -17.03 1.87
C ASP A 67 -4.29 -17.67 2.31
N ALA A 68 -3.19 -16.92 2.31
CA ALA A 68 -2.07 -17.13 3.22
C ALA A 68 -2.48 -16.71 4.64
N GLY A 69 -3.62 -17.22 5.11
CA GLY A 69 -4.06 -17.13 6.49
C GLY A 69 -2.86 -17.36 7.40
N PRO A 70 -2.72 -16.53 8.45
CA PRO A 70 -1.47 -15.98 8.94
C PRO A 70 -0.31 -16.92 8.67
N ARG A 71 0.39 -16.73 7.53
CA ARG A 71 1.72 -17.30 7.35
C ARG A 71 2.61 -16.69 8.41
N GLY A 72 2.62 -17.32 9.58
CA GLY A 72 3.46 -16.95 10.70
C GLY A 72 3.54 -15.44 10.91
N GLN A 73 2.42 -14.79 11.21
CA GLN A 73 2.49 -14.14 12.52
C GLN A 73 2.76 -15.33 13.44
N ALA A 74 4.05 -15.57 13.72
CA ALA A 74 4.37 -16.18 14.98
C ALA A 74 3.45 -15.43 15.93
N GLU A 75 2.55 -16.15 16.59
CA GLU A 75 2.10 -15.65 17.86
C GLU A 75 3.34 -15.06 18.56
N PRO A 76 3.21 -14.11 19.48
CA PRO A 76 4.23 -14.00 20.51
C PRO A 76 4.35 -15.31 21.34
N GLY A 77 3.90 -16.46 20.84
CA GLY A 77 4.54 -17.77 20.93
C GLY A 77 6.02 -17.71 20.61
N THR A 78 6.73 -17.10 21.55
CA THR A 78 8.04 -17.49 22.04
C THR A 78 8.97 -18.05 20.96
N ASN A 79 9.73 -17.15 20.33
CA ASN A 79 10.81 -17.53 19.42
C ASN A 79 11.73 -18.53 20.15
N PRO A 80 11.96 -19.75 19.61
CA PRO A 80 12.79 -20.77 20.27
C PRO A 80 14.17 -20.25 20.67
N VAL A 81 14.77 -19.37 19.85
CA VAL A 81 16.06 -18.73 20.15
C VAL A 81 15.94 -17.78 21.35
N GLN A 82 14.80 -17.10 21.50
CA GLN A 82 14.53 -16.26 22.69
C GLN A 82 14.33 -17.12 23.94
N ILE A 83 13.62 -18.26 23.85
CA ILE A 83 13.51 -19.21 24.98
C ILE A 83 14.89 -19.72 25.38
N GLU A 84 15.65 -20.21 24.40
CA GLU A 84 16.99 -20.76 24.61
C GLU A 84 17.91 -19.72 25.27
N THR A 85 17.88 -18.48 24.77
CA THR A 85 18.62 -17.36 25.36
C THR A 85 18.18 -17.07 26.79
N LEU A 86 16.87 -17.03 27.06
CA LEU A 86 16.33 -16.82 28.41
C LEU A 86 16.70 -17.95 29.38
N LEU A 87 16.69 -19.20 28.93
CA LEU A 87 17.11 -20.36 29.72
C LEU A 87 18.61 -20.34 30.02
N LEU A 88 19.44 -19.96 29.04
CA LEU A 88 20.88 -19.81 29.23
C LEU A 88 21.21 -18.69 30.22
N LEU A 89 20.56 -17.53 30.08
CA LEU A 89 20.71 -16.41 31.02
C LEU A 89 20.26 -16.80 32.43
N ARG A 90 19.17 -17.57 32.56
CA ARG A 90 18.71 -18.09 33.85
C ARG A 90 19.70 -19.06 34.49
N ALA A 91 20.34 -19.92 33.69
CA ALA A 91 21.37 -20.84 34.15
C ALA A 91 22.61 -20.12 34.69
N ILE A 92 22.96 -18.96 34.11
CA ILE A 92 24.12 -18.15 34.53
C ILE A 92 23.79 -17.26 35.73
N ALA A 93 22.60 -16.65 35.77
CA ALA A 93 22.27 -15.61 36.76
C ALA A 93 21.94 -16.15 38.15
N GLY A 94 21.39 -17.36 38.26
CA GLY A 94 20.95 -17.92 39.55
C GLY A 94 19.63 -17.32 40.08
N PRO A 95 18.85 -18.08 40.89
CA PRO A 95 17.53 -17.67 41.39
C PRO A 95 17.56 -16.43 42.31
N GLU A 96 18.66 -16.18 43.00
CA GLU A 96 18.87 -15.08 43.94
C GLU A 96 18.82 -13.69 43.27
N ARG A 97 19.08 -13.61 41.97
CA ARG A 97 19.06 -12.36 41.20
C ARG A 97 17.66 -11.88 40.83
N MET A 98 16.63 -12.68 41.07
CA MET A 98 15.27 -12.36 40.62
C MET A 98 14.65 -11.17 41.38
N LYS A 99 14.93 -11.05 42.68
CA LYS A 99 14.40 -9.96 43.53
C LYS A 99 14.90 -8.56 43.09
N PRO A 100 16.21 -8.32 42.87
CA PRO A 100 16.67 -7.02 42.39
C PRO A 100 16.18 -6.69 40.96
N VAL A 101 16.09 -7.67 40.07
CA VAL A 101 15.56 -7.49 38.70
C VAL A 101 14.11 -7.01 38.73
N LYS A 102 13.25 -7.65 39.53
CA LYS A 102 11.85 -7.21 39.72
C LYS A 102 11.75 -5.80 40.30
N GLY A 103 12.65 -5.43 41.20
CA GLY A 103 12.72 -4.07 41.74
C GLY A 103 13.07 -3.02 40.68
N GLU A 104 14.01 -3.37 39.79
CA GLU A 104 14.43 -2.50 38.69
C GLU A 104 13.34 -2.35 37.62
N MET A 105 12.63 -3.42 37.28
CA MET A 105 11.47 -3.37 36.37
C MET A 105 10.40 -2.40 36.89
N LYS A 106 10.08 -2.49 38.19
CA LYS A 106 9.14 -1.56 38.84
C LYS A 106 9.65 -0.11 38.80
N ARG A 107 10.95 0.12 39.01
CA ARG A 107 11.57 1.45 38.91
C ARG A 107 11.43 2.05 37.50
N LEU A 108 11.49 1.20 36.48
CA LEU A 108 11.36 1.58 35.06
C LEU A 108 9.90 1.64 34.58
N GLY A 109 8.92 1.38 35.45
CA GLY A 109 7.50 1.36 35.08
C GLY A 109 7.11 0.18 34.18
N ILE A 110 7.90 -0.89 34.20
CA ILE A 110 7.63 -2.12 33.44
C ILE A 110 6.90 -3.10 34.36
N ASP A 111 5.73 -3.57 33.93
CA ASP A 111 4.98 -4.56 34.67
C ASP A 111 5.77 -5.86 34.79
N VAL A 112 5.92 -6.31 36.04
CA VAL A 112 6.55 -7.60 36.32
C VAL A 112 5.54 -8.68 35.98
N TRP A 113 5.89 -9.54 35.02
CA TRP A 113 5.08 -10.70 34.71
C TRP A 113 4.84 -11.56 35.95
N THR A 114 3.57 -11.76 36.28
CA THR A 114 3.09 -12.74 37.25
C THR A 114 2.22 -13.72 36.49
N PRO A 115 2.39 -15.04 36.67
CA PRO A 115 1.40 -15.98 36.17
C PRO A 115 0.06 -15.63 36.82
N GLU A 116 -0.99 -15.46 36.02
CA GLU A 116 -2.31 -15.10 36.51
C GLU A 116 -2.71 -16.06 37.65
N GLY A 117 -3.06 -15.50 38.82
CA GLY A 117 -3.68 -16.25 39.91
C GLY A 117 -2.82 -16.60 41.12
N LYS A 118 -2.01 -15.66 41.64
CA LYS A 118 -1.73 -15.60 43.10
C LYS A 118 -1.71 -14.15 43.56
N GLU A 119 -2.86 -13.70 44.05
CA GLU A 119 -2.94 -12.63 45.04
C GLU A 119 -2.35 -13.17 46.35
N ASP A 120 -1.41 -12.43 46.95
CA ASP A 120 -1.05 -12.56 48.37
C ASP A 120 -2.02 -11.69 49.20
#